data_AF-N8R5Y7-F1
#
_entry.id   AF-N8R5Y7-F1
#
_cell.length_a   1.000
_cell.length_b   1.000
_cell.length_c   1.000
_cell.angle_alpha   90.00
_cell.angle_beta   90.00
_cell.angle_gamma   90.00
#
_symmetry.space_group_name_H-M   'P 1'
#
loop_
_entity.id
_entity.type
_entity.pdbx_description
1 polymer ?
#
loop_
_entity_poly.entity_id
_entity_poly.type
_entity_poly.pdbx_seq_one_letter_code
_entity_poly.pdbx_strand_id
1 'polypeptide(L)'
;MINKPFKITLLTIASSLGFSACSLTPTQTVFPITQLEQVENIDALPDTKTNIATLSKYKDRCVIKFTGYLESGESTETWTFRKNKLNRALSETSHYALKSPLNSTTQKPELDPNTRKVTIFDIQNTDVKNNFNKLKSHFSQTNLDQCH
;
A
#
# COMPACT_ATOMS: atom_id res chain seq x y z
N MET A 1 7.05 -72.13 40.10
CA MET A 1 7.02 -73.21 39.11
C MET A 1 6.12 -72.82 37.95
N ILE A 2 6.60 -73.10 36.75
CA ILE A 2 6.03 -72.88 35.41
C ILE A 2 4.54 -73.23 35.29
N ASN A 3 3.80 -72.44 34.50
CA ASN A 3 2.85 -72.91 33.47
C ASN A 3 2.34 -71.73 32.59
N LYS A 4 2.79 -71.69 31.32
CA LYS A 4 1.97 -71.23 30.17
C LYS A 4 0.89 -72.33 29.91
N PRO A 5 -0.12 -72.23 29.01
CA PRO A 5 -0.33 -71.29 27.89
C PRO A 5 -1.82 -70.88 27.67
N PHE A 6 -2.10 -70.20 26.55
CA PHE A 6 -3.09 -70.63 25.52
C PHE A 6 -4.08 -69.54 25.04
N LYS A 7 -3.81 -69.09 23.81
CA LYS A 7 -4.69 -68.68 22.69
C LYS A 7 -5.99 -67.92 22.98
N ILE A 8 -6.14 -66.74 22.36
CA ILE A 8 -7.32 -66.34 21.57
C ILE A 8 -6.86 -65.49 20.36
N THR A 9 -7.51 -65.79 19.26
CA THR A 9 -7.34 -65.38 17.88
C THR A 9 -7.97 -64.00 17.59
N LEU A 10 -7.52 -63.37 16.48
CA LEU A 10 -8.30 -62.54 15.54
C LEU A 10 -8.79 -61.14 15.98
N LEU A 11 -8.37 -60.09 15.26
CA LEU A 11 -9.12 -59.47 14.14
C LEU A 11 -8.55 -58.06 13.85
N THR A 12 -7.66 -57.95 12.86
CA THR A 12 -7.23 -56.66 12.30
C THR A 12 -8.29 -56.14 11.32
N ILE A 13 -9.10 -55.18 11.74
CA ILE A 13 -9.78 -54.24 10.84
C ILE A 13 -9.61 -52.85 11.45
N ALA A 14 -8.46 -52.23 11.17
CA ALA A 14 -8.30 -50.80 11.40
C ALA A 14 -8.87 -50.09 10.17
N SER A 15 -10.15 -49.73 10.24
CA SER A 15 -10.80 -48.84 9.27
C SER A 15 -10.05 -47.50 9.30
N SER A 16 -9.20 -47.25 8.31
CA SER A 16 -8.63 -45.93 8.09
C SER A 16 -9.75 -45.00 7.64
N LEU A 17 -10.36 -44.29 8.60
CA LEU A 17 -11.12 -43.08 8.31
C LEU A 17 -10.12 -42.08 7.71
N GLY A 18 -10.04 -42.06 6.39
CA GLY A 18 -9.37 -40.99 5.67
C GLY A 18 -10.15 -39.70 5.95
N PHE A 19 -9.65 -38.88 6.86
CA PHE A 19 -10.05 -37.48 6.91
C PHE A 19 -9.54 -36.84 5.62
N SER A 20 -10.41 -36.69 4.62
CA SER A 20 -10.18 -35.73 3.55
C SER A 20 -10.19 -34.34 4.20
N ALA A 21 -9.03 -33.88 4.64
CA ALA A 21 -8.84 -32.49 5.01
C ALA A 21 -9.08 -31.67 3.73
N CYS A 22 -10.30 -31.15 3.58
CA CYS A 22 -10.58 -30.09 2.63
C CYS A 22 -9.64 -28.93 2.95
N SER A 23 -8.55 -28.84 2.20
CA SER A 23 -7.68 -27.68 2.20
C SER A 23 -8.50 -26.54 1.58
N LEU A 24 -9.29 -25.86 2.40
CA LEU A 24 -9.90 -24.58 2.05
C LEU A 24 -8.75 -23.57 1.99
N THR A 25 -8.05 -23.51 0.87
CA THR A 25 -7.15 -22.40 0.58
C THR A 25 -8.02 -21.14 0.64
N PRO A 26 -7.80 -20.22 1.60
CA PRO A 26 -8.62 -19.03 1.68
C PRO A 26 -8.43 -18.27 0.38
N THR A 27 -9.50 -18.14 -0.42
CA THR A 27 -9.47 -17.28 -1.59
C THR A 27 -9.41 -15.85 -1.08
N GLN A 28 -8.19 -15.34 -0.91
CA GLN A 28 -7.98 -13.97 -0.48
C GLN A 28 -8.52 -13.06 -1.57
N THR A 29 -9.70 -12.46 -1.34
CA THR A 29 -10.29 -11.52 -2.28
C THR A 29 -9.37 -10.31 -2.39
N VAL A 30 -8.55 -10.26 -3.45
CA VAL A 30 -7.72 -9.12 -3.78
C VAL A 30 -8.62 -8.07 -4.40
N PHE A 31 -8.94 -7.03 -3.64
CA PHE A 31 -9.64 -5.87 -4.18
C PHE A 31 -8.62 -5.02 -4.95
N PRO A 32 -8.81 -4.76 -6.25
CA PRO A 32 -7.91 -3.87 -6.97
C PRO A 32 -8.05 -2.43 -6.43
N ILE A 33 -6.96 -1.69 -6.47
CA ILE A 33 -7.00 -0.24 -6.28
C ILE A 33 -7.55 0.40 -7.57
N THR A 34 -8.56 1.25 -7.45
CA THR A 34 -9.16 1.95 -8.61
C THR A 34 -8.71 3.40 -8.60
N GLN A 35 -7.97 3.83 -9.61
CA GLN A 35 -7.63 5.25 -9.78
C GLN A 35 -8.86 6.01 -10.24
N LEU A 36 -9.23 7.04 -9.49
CA LEU A 36 -10.38 7.91 -9.77
C LEU A 36 -9.97 9.16 -10.54
N GLU A 37 -8.81 9.71 -10.21
CA GLU A 37 -8.33 10.96 -10.79
C GLU A 37 -6.80 11.04 -10.73
N GLN A 38 -6.22 11.76 -11.68
CA GLN A 38 -4.83 12.17 -11.66
C GLN A 38 -4.78 13.65 -12.02
N VAL A 39 -4.03 14.40 -11.22
CA VAL A 39 -3.70 15.80 -11.49
C VAL A 39 -2.19 15.93 -11.55
N GLU A 40 -1.72 16.90 -12.33
CA GLU A 40 -0.30 17.08 -12.61
C GLU A 40 0.10 18.52 -12.31
N ASN A 41 1.35 18.67 -11.89
CA ASN A 41 2.03 19.94 -11.69
C ASN A 41 1.23 20.90 -10.78
N ILE A 42 0.77 20.38 -9.64
CA ILE A 42 0.09 21.15 -8.60
C ILE A 42 1.10 21.91 -7.73
N ASP A 43 0.64 23.01 -7.11
CA ASP A 43 1.48 23.83 -6.24
C ASP A 43 1.83 23.10 -4.93
N ALA A 44 3.06 22.61 -4.84
CA ALA A 44 3.60 21.89 -3.68
C ALA A 44 4.82 22.62 -3.07
N LEU A 45 5.12 22.31 -1.80
CA LEU A 45 6.34 22.74 -1.13
C LEU A 45 7.14 21.52 -0.68
N PRO A 46 8.47 21.46 -0.94
CA PRO A 46 9.23 22.39 -1.78
C PRO A 46 8.72 22.44 -3.23
N ASP A 47 9.01 23.53 -3.95
CA ASP A 47 8.55 23.71 -5.33
C ASP A 47 9.10 22.59 -6.22
N THR A 48 8.22 21.95 -6.98
CA THR A 48 8.59 20.90 -7.92
C THR A 48 7.77 21.06 -9.19
N LYS A 49 8.44 20.88 -10.33
CA LYS A 49 7.79 20.75 -11.63
C LYS A 49 7.44 19.28 -11.88
N THR A 50 6.47 19.06 -12.78
CA THR A 50 6.04 17.74 -13.25
C THR A 50 5.64 16.76 -12.14
N ASN A 51 5.28 17.28 -10.95
CA ASN A 51 4.72 16.43 -9.90
C ASN A 51 3.39 15.83 -10.33
N ILE A 52 3.02 14.72 -9.71
CA ILE A 52 1.77 14.03 -9.99
C ILE A 52 1.08 13.74 -8.66
N ALA A 53 -0.23 13.97 -8.60
CA ALA A 53 -1.05 13.48 -7.52
C ALA A 53 -2.17 12.59 -8.07
N THR A 54 -2.31 11.38 -7.53
CA THR A 54 -3.42 10.48 -7.89
C THR A 54 -4.38 10.34 -6.73
N LEU A 55 -5.67 10.28 -7.02
CA LEU A 55 -6.73 9.88 -6.10
C LEU A 55 -7.19 8.48 -6.49
N SER A 56 -7.18 7.55 -5.54
CA SER A 56 -7.58 6.17 -5.76
C SER A 56 -8.47 5.65 -4.64
N LYS A 57 -9.37 4.73 -4.96
CA LYS A 57 -10.22 4.03 -3.99
C LYS A 57 -9.74 2.59 -3.79
N TYR A 58 -9.71 2.17 -2.53
CA TYR A 58 -9.44 0.80 -2.11
C TYR A 58 -10.39 0.40 -0.98
N LYS A 59 -11.36 -0.47 -1.29
CA LYS A 59 -12.44 -0.84 -0.38
C LYS A 59 -13.20 0.41 0.12
N ASP A 60 -13.16 0.64 1.43
CA ASP A 60 -13.81 1.73 2.15
C ASP A 60 -12.87 2.93 2.41
N ARG A 61 -11.70 2.94 1.76
CA ARG A 61 -10.66 3.96 1.91
C ARG A 61 -10.34 4.60 0.57
N CYS A 62 -9.93 5.85 0.63
CA CYS A 62 -9.23 6.50 -0.45
C CYS A 62 -7.78 6.76 -0.10
N VAL A 63 -6.96 6.81 -1.13
CA VAL A 63 -5.53 7.07 -1.08
C VAL A 63 -5.26 8.21 -2.04
N ILE A 64 -4.65 9.28 -1.54
CA ILE A 64 -3.95 10.22 -2.39
C ILE A 64 -2.47 9.85 -2.39
N LYS A 65 -1.88 9.66 -3.56
CA LYS A 65 -0.43 9.53 -3.72
C LYS A 65 0.11 10.73 -4.46
N PHE A 66 0.94 11.53 -3.80
CA PHE A 66 1.68 12.62 -4.41
C PHE A 66 3.11 12.17 -4.71
N THR A 67 3.65 12.51 -5.86
CA THR A 67 5.05 12.28 -6.22
C THR A 67 5.64 13.59 -6.74
N GLY A 68 6.64 14.10 -6.02
CA GLY A 68 7.41 15.28 -6.37
C GLY A 68 8.83 14.93 -6.79
N TYR A 69 9.28 15.51 -7.89
CA TYR A 69 10.62 15.28 -8.46
C TYR A 69 11.54 16.46 -8.14
N LEU A 70 12.44 16.26 -7.18
CA LEU A 70 13.38 17.28 -6.70
C LEU A 70 14.67 17.25 -7.52
N GLU A 71 15.63 18.11 -7.20
CA GLU A 71 16.95 18.08 -7.84
C GLU A 71 17.74 16.84 -7.42
N SER A 72 17.74 16.52 -6.13
CA SER A 72 18.58 15.47 -5.53
C SER A 72 17.86 14.14 -5.31
N GLY A 73 16.57 14.05 -5.65
CA GLY A 73 15.79 12.84 -5.44
C GLY A 73 14.30 13.01 -5.71
N GLU A 74 13.53 12.02 -5.30
CA GLU A 74 12.07 12.00 -5.37
C GLU A 74 11.48 11.95 -3.95
N SER A 75 10.35 12.62 -3.77
CA SER A 75 9.50 12.49 -2.58
C SER A 75 8.13 11.96 -3.00
N THR A 76 7.74 10.80 -2.48
CA THR A 76 6.40 10.25 -2.64
C THR A 76 5.67 10.29 -1.30
N GLU A 77 4.51 10.93 -1.26
CA GLU A 77 3.65 10.98 -0.09
C GLU A 77 2.39 10.15 -0.30
N THR A 78 2.00 9.40 0.73
CA THR A 78 0.79 8.57 0.70
C THR A 78 -0.14 8.99 1.83
N TRP A 79 -1.32 9.48 1.46
CA TRP A 79 -2.35 10.00 2.35
C TRP A 79 -3.57 9.09 2.29
N THR A 80 -3.80 8.28 3.32
CA THR A 80 -4.95 7.37 3.41
C THR A 80 -6.04 7.98 4.29
N PHE A 81 -7.25 8.04 3.77
CA PHE A 81 -8.39 8.64 4.45
C PHE A 81 -9.68 7.86 4.20
N ARG A 82 -10.65 8.06 5.08
CA ARG A 82 -12.02 7.55 4.97
C ARG A 82 -12.97 8.72 5.06
N LYS A 83 -13.91 8.85 4.12
CA LYS A 83 -14.79 10.01 4.02
C LYS A 83 -13.94 11.29 3.92
N ASN A 84 -13.99 12.14 4.94
CA ASN A 84 -13.17 13.36 5.03
C ASN A 84 -12.10 13.31 6.12
N LYS A 85 -11.88 12.17 6.77
CA LYS A 85 -10.95 12.05 7.91
C LYS A 85 -9.67 11.35 7.49
N LEU A 86 -8.52 12.01 7.68
CA LEU A 86 -7.21 11.41 7.50
C LEU A 86 -6.98 10.29 8.54
N ASN A 87 -6.58 9.12 8.07
CA ASN A 87 -6.30 7.95 8.90
C ASN A 87 -4.81 7.64 9.02
N ARG A 88 -4.04 7.93 7.97
CA ARG A 88 -2.60 7.68 7.93
C ARG A 88 -1.96 8.55 6.87
N ALA A 89 -0.78 9.08 7.15
CA ALA A 89 0.03 9.78 6.17
C ALA A 89 1.51 9.44 6.36
N LEU A 90 2.25 9.35 5.25
CA LEU A 90 3.70 9.18 5.25
C LEU A 90 4.31 9.82 4.02
N SER A 91 5.61 10.08 4.11
CA SER A 91 6.48 10.41 2.99
C SER A 91 7.57 9.37 2.87
N GLU A 92 7.92 9.04 1.62
CA GLU A 92 9.08 8.26 1.24
C GLU A 92 9.96 9.11 0.35
N THR A 93 11.23 9.27 0.72
CA THR A 93 12.21 10.02 -0.07
C THR A 93 13.33 9.11 -0.50
N SER A 94 13.78 9.20 -1.75
CA SER A 94 14.95 8.49 -2.24
C SER A 94 15.81 9.42 -3.09
N HIS A 95 17.12 9.26 -3.03
CA HIS A 95 18.06 9.96 -3.88
C HIS A 95 18.16 9.31 -5.26
N TYR A 96 18.62 10.09 -6.23
CA TYR A 96 18.92 9.58 -7.56
C TYR A 96 20.23 8.76 -7.57
N ALA A 97 20.24 7.67 -8.32
CA ALA A 97 21.43 6.88 -8.59
C ALA A 97 22.37 7.65 -9.53
N LEU A 98 23.66 7.68 -9.19
CA LEU A 98 24.66 8.34 -10.02
C LEU A 98 24.78 7.61 -11.37
N LYS A 99 24.81 8.40 -12.46
CA LYS A 99 25.00 7.91 -13.84
C LYS A 99 23.93 6.95 -14.36
N SER A 100 22.73 6.94 -13.78
CA SER A 100 21.63 6.17 -14.35
C SER A 100 21.07 6.85 -15.62
N PRO A 101 20.34 6.11 -16.46
CA PRO A 101 19.53 6.70 -17.53
C PRO A 101 18.53 7.73 -16.97
N LEU A 102 18.14 8.69 -17.81
CA LEU A 102 17.08 9.64 -17.49
C LEU A 102 15.71 9.08 -17.92
N ASN A 103 14.71 9.26 -17.07
CA ASN A 103 13.32 9.03 -17.43
C ASN A 103 12.87 10.06 -18.48
N SER A 104 12.19 9.61 -19.54
CA SER A 104 11.80 10.47 -20.67
C SER A 104 10.74 11.51 -20.32
N THR A 105 9.90 11.26 -19.31
CA THR A 105 8.83 12.16 -18.88
C THR A 105 9.36 13.18 -17.86
N THR A 106 10.09 12.71 -16.85
CA THR A 106 10.52 13.58 -15.73
C THR A 106 11.88 14.22 -15.98
N GLN A 107 12.66 13.69 -16.92
CA GLN A 107 14.08 14.07 -17.16
C GLN A 107 14.95 13.88 -15.91
N LYS A 108 14.56 12.97 -15.01
CA LYS A 108 15.28 12.64 -13.78
C LYS A 108 15.95 11.28 -13.88
N PRO A 109 17.06 11.06 -13.16
CA PRO A 109 17.66 9.73 -13.07
C PRO A 109 16.75 8.74 -12.33
N GLU A 110 17.08 7.46 -12.41
CA GLU A 110 16.50 6.39 -11.60
C GLU A 110 16.85 6.59 -10.12
N LEU A 111 16.00 6.08 -9.23
CA LEU A 111 16.21 6.16 -7.79
C LEU A 111 17.23 5.11 -7.33
N ASP A 112 18.10 5.48 -6.39
CA ASP A 112 18.94 4.53 -5.66
C ASP A 112 18.10 3.85 -4.57
N PRO A 113 17.79 2.55 -4.68
CA PRO A 113 16.93 1.86 -3.72
C PRO A 113 17.52 1.83 -2.30
N ASN A 114 18.83 2.00 -2.14
CA ASN A 114 19.52 1.98 -0.85
C ASN A 114 19.37 3.30 -0.07
N THR A 115 18.84 4.34 -0.71
CA THR A 115 18.73 5.68 -0.11
C THR A 115 17.33 5.99 0.41
N ARG A 116 16.40 5.04 0.28
CA ARG A 116 15.01 5.19 0.70
C ARG A 116 14.90 5.49 2.19
N LYS A 117 14.23 6.59 2.52
CA LYS A 117 13.84 6.96 3.88
C LYS A 117 12.34 7.11 3.97
N VAL A 118 11.76 6.73 5.10
CA VAL A 118 10.32 6.83 5.36
C VAL A 118 10.08 7.67 6.60
N THR A 119 9.18 8.63 6.49
CA THR A 119 8.71 9.46 7.60
C THR A 119 7.20 9.27 7.75
N ILE A 120 6.75 8.84 8.92
CA ILE A 120 5.32 8.76 9.25
C ILE A 120 4.91 10.11 9.83
N PHE A 121 3.87 10.73 9.27
CA PHE A 121 3.38 12.00 9.75
C PHE A 121 2.41 11.80 10.92
N ASP A 122 2.48 12.69 11.91
CA ASP A 122 1.48 12.76 12.97
C ASP A 122 0.18 13.36 12.40
N ILE A 123 -0.84 12.53 12.25
CA ILE A 123 -2.15 12.94 11.72
C ILE A 123 -2.93 13.86 12.66
N GLN A 124 -2.47 14.07 13.90
CA GLN A 124 -3.06 15.04 14.83
C GLN A 124 -2.47 16.43 14.66
N ASN A 125 -1.27 16.54 14.10
CA ASN A 125 -0.61 17.81 13.81
C ASN A 125 -1.44 18.66 12.83
N THR A 126 -1.58 19.95 13.15
CA THR A 126 -2.39 20.89 12.38
C THR A 126 -1.83 21.14 10.97
N ASP A 127 -0.51 21.25 10.83
CA ASP A 127 0.12 21.48 9.53
C ASP A 127 -0.04 20.26 8.62
N VAL A 128 0.06 19.04 9.17
CA VAL A 128 -0.22 17.79 8.44
C VAL A 128 -1.67 17.75 7.94
N LYS A 129 -2.64 18.16 8.77
CA LYS A 129 -4.05 18.26 8.37
C LYS A 129 -4.27 19.32 7.28
N ASN A 130 -3.60 20.47 7.40
CA ASN A 130 -3.69 21.55 6.41
C ASN A 130 -3.10 21.13 5.07
N ASN A 131 -1.94 20.48 5.07
CA ASN A 131 -1.30 19.95 3.87
C ASN A 131 -2.18 18.90 3.19
N PHE A 132 -2.77 17.98 3.97
CA PHE A 132 -3.74 17.01 3.45
C PHE A 132 -4.94 17.70 2.80
N ASN A 133 -5.53 18.70 3.46
CA ASN A 133 -6.71 19.39 2.92
C ASN A 133 -6.37 20.19 1.66
N LYS A 134 -5.21 20.85 1.62
CA LYS A 134 -4.72 21.55 0.43
C LYS A 134 -4.54 20.56 -0.73
N LEU A 135 -3.83 19.45 -0.49
CA LEU A 135 -3.63 18.41 -1.49
C LEU A 135 -4.95 17.82 -1.99
N LYS A 136 -5.88 17.52 -1.08
CA LYS A 136 -7.21 16.99 -1.42
C LYS A 136 -8.02 17.97 -2.29
N SER A 137 -7.83 19.28 -2.12
CA SER A 137 -8.59 20.30 -2.85
C SER A 137 -8.27 20.38 -4.35
N HIS A 138 -7.20 19.74 -4.80
CA HIS A 138 -6.87 19.67 -6.23
C HIS A 138 -7.71 18.64 -7.01
N PHE A 139 -8.44 17.74 -6.33
CA PHE A 139 -9.28 16.74 -6.97
C PHE A 139 -10.73 17.21 -7.11
N SER A 140 -11.41 16.75 -8.15
CA SER A 140 -12.82 17.08 -8.38
C SER A 140 -13.74 16.56 -7.27
N GLN A 141 -14.77 17.34 -6.93
CA GLN A 141 -15.74 16.95 -5.90
C GLN A 141 -16.45 15.62 -6.26
N THR A 142 -16.80 15.43 -7.55
CA THR A 142 -17.43 14.20 -8.05
C THR A 142 -16.60 12.95 -7.73
N ASN A 143 -15.27 13.01 -7.85
CA ASN A 143 -14.41 11.87 -7.53
C ASN A 143 -14.17 11.74 -6.02
N LEU A 144 -14.11 12.86 -5.28
CA LEU A 144 -14.03 12.84 -3.82
C LEU A 144 -15.28 12.26 -3.17
N ASP A 145 -16.46 12.44 -3.75
CA ASP A 145 -17.71 11.86 -3.25
C ASP A 145 -17.72 10.32 -3.32
N GLN A 146 -16.92 9.73 -4.22
CA GLN A 146 -16.73 8.29 -4.27
C GLN A 146 -15.92 7.75 -3.07
N CYS A 147 -15.32 8.63 -2.26
CA CYS A 147 -14.55 8.29 -1.05
C CYS A 147 -15.38 8.30 0.24
N HIS A 148 -16.69 8.55 0.16
CA HIS A 148 -17.61 8.63 1.30
C HIS A 148 -18.29 7.31 1.66
#